data_AF-A0A932XJ74-F1
#
_entry.id   AF-A0A932XJ74-F1
#
_cell.length_a   1.000
_cell.length_b   1.000
_cell.length_c   1.000
_cell.angle_alpha   90.00
_cell.angle_beta   90.00
_cell.angle_gamma   90.00
#
_symmetry.space_group_name_H-M   'P 1'
#
loop_
_entity.id
_entity.type
_entity.pdbx_description
1 polymer ?
#
loop_
_entity_poly.entity_id
_entity_poly.type
_entity_poly.pdbx_seq_one_letter_code
_entity_poly.pdbx_strand_id
1 'polypeptide(L)' 'MLGREREYLQIEKVHNLAALPGPTGFKVAAFPIKIEGASGAWCRCVAILDN' A
#
# COMPACT_ATOMS: atom_id res chain seq x y z
N MET A 1 -12.95 -2.04 24.44
CA MET A 1 -13.20 -1.32 23.17
C MET A 1 -12.57 -2.15 22.06
N LEU A 2 -13.36 -2.86 21.25
CA LEU A 2 -12.83 -3.63 20.12
C LEU A 2 -12.65 -2.65 18.95
N GLY A 3 -11.41 -2.27 18.67
CA GLY A 3 -11.08 -1.27 17.67
C GLY A 3 -9.58 -1.17 17.45
N ARG A 4 -9.18 -0.67 16.29
CA ARG A 4 -7.78 -0.51 15.92
C ARG A 4 -7.14 0.62 16.71
N GLU A 5 -5.99 0.37 17.32
CA GLU A 5 -5.24 1.39 18.08
C GLU A 5 -4.56 2.45 17.20
N ARG A 6 -4.46 2.18 15.89
CA ARG A 6 -3.75 3.01 14.91
C ARG A 6 -4.50 3.06 13.59
N GLU A 7 -4.17 4.03 12.76
CA GLU A 7 -4.66 4.06 11.38
C GLU A 7 -4.21 2.82 10.59
N TYR A 8 -5.01 2.46 9.59
CA TYR A 8 -4.66 1.39 8.67
C TYR A 8 -5.24 1.62 7.30
N LEU A 9 -4.41 1.24 6.34
CA LEU A 9 -4.75 1.18 4.95
C LEU A 9 -4.53 -0.26 4.50
N GLN A 10 -5.48 -0.78 3.73
CA GLN A 10 -5.38 -2.08 3.07
C GLN A 10 -5.20 -1.84 1.58
N ILE A 11 -4.23 -2.51 0.98
CA ILE A 11 -4.03 -2.53 -0.46
C ILE A 11 -4.21 -3.96 -0.92
N GLU A 12 -5.18 -4.19 -1.80
CA GLU A 12 -5.55 -5.51 -2.30
C GLU A 12 -5.14 -5.68 -3.76
N LYS A 13 -5.09 -6.94 -4.22
CA LYS A 13 -4.78 -7.30 -5.62
C LYS A 13 -3.42 -6.77 -6.11
N VAL A 14 -2.44 -6.66 -5.22
CA VAL A 14 -1.06 -6.31 -5.58
C VAL A 14 -0.44 -7.43 -6.41
N HIS A 15 0.34 -7.08 -7.42
CA HIS A 15 1.05 -8.01 -8.29
C HIS A 15 2.58 -7.83 -8.17
N ASN A 16 3.36 -8.69 -8.81
CA ASN A 16 4.84 -8.61 -8.87
C ASN A 16 5.57 -8.73 -7.52
N LEU A 17 4.95 -9.37 -6.52
CA LEU A 17 5.57 -9.55 -5.20
C LEU A 17 6.85 -10.40 -5.25
N ALA A 18 6.96 -11.30 -6.23
CA ALA A 18 8.15 -12.15 -6.41
C ALA A 18 9.41 -11.37 -6.82
N ALA A 19 9.27 -10.12 -7.29
CA ALA A 19 10.40 -9.26 -7.64
C ALA A 19 10.96 -8.46 -6.47
N LEU A 20 10.35 -8.57 -5.28
CA LEU A 20 10.83 -7.88 -4.09
C LEU A 20 12.09 -8.56 -3.54
N PRO A 21 13.05 -7.80 -2.98
CA PRO A 21 14.32 -8.34 -2.47
C PRO A 21 14.14 -9.21 -1.21
N GLY A 22 12.98 -9.13 -0.57
CA GLY A 22 12.67 -9.87 0.65
C GLY A 22 11.29 -9.47 1.20
N PRO A 23 10.91 -9.99 2.39
CA PRO A 23 9.64 -9.65 3.03
C PRO A 23 9.59 -8.22 3.57
N THR A 24 10.75 -7.62 3.83
CA THR A 24 10.92 -6.25 4.36
C THR A 24 12.20 -5.62 3.77
N GLY A 25 12.49 -4.36 4.12
CA GLY A 25 13.72 -3.67 3.70
C GLY A 25 13.59 -2.76 2.48
N PHE A 26 12.36 -2.50 2.02
CA PHE A 26 12.06 -1.54 0.96
C PHE A 26 10.94 -0.60 1.42
N LYS A 27 10.80 0.54 0.77
CA LYS A 27 9.70 1.48 1.03
C LYS A 27 8.54 1.20 0.09
N VAL A 28 7.32 1.44 0.56
CA VAL A 28 6.11 1.36 -0.26
C VAL A 28 5.55 2.76 -0.43
N ALA A 29 5.20 3.12 -1.66
CA ALA A 29 4.42 4.31 -1.97
C ALA A 29 3.15 3.91 -2.72
N ALA A 30 2.02 4.50 -2.34
CA ALA A 30 0.73 4.28 -2.97
C ALA A 30 0.18 5.62 -3.49
N PHE A 31 -0.18 5.66 -4.77
CA PHE A 31 -0.75 6.84 -5.42
C PHE A 31 -2.23 6.56 -5.74
N PRO A 32 -3.17 6.84 -4.81
CA PRO A 32 -4.58 6.64 -5.04
C PRO A 32 -5.16 7.70 -5.97
N ILE A 33 -6.20 7.33 -6.74
CA ILE A 33 -7.05 8.32 -7.41
C ILE A 33 -7.82 9.11 -6.35
N LYS A 34 -7.78 10.44 -6.44
CA LYS A 34 -8.50 11.31 -5.51
C LYS A 34 -9.98 11.33 -5.86
N ILE A 35 -10.81 10.79 -4.98
CA ILE A 35 -12.27 10.76 -5.10
C ILE A 35 -12.86 11.42 -3.85
N GLU A 36 -13.69 12.43 -4.01
CA GLU A 36 -14.31 13.16 -2.90
C GLU A 36 -15.25 12.24 -2.11
N GLY A 37 -15.11 12.22 -0.77
CA GLY A 37 -15.94 11.43 0.13
C GLY A 37 -15.72 9.90 0.08
N ALA A 38 -14.79 9.40 -0.73
CA ALA A 38 -14.54 7.96 -0.84
C ALA A 38 -13.70 7.43 0.33
N SER A 39 -14.02 6.21 0.78
CA SER A 39 -13.25 5.48 1.81
C SER A 39 -12.04 4.73 1.24
N GLY A 40 -11.95 4.62 -0.08
CA GLY A 40 -10.87 3.94 -0.78
C GLY A 40 -10.92 4.24 -2.28
N ALA A 41 -9.80 4.02 -2.96
CA ALA A 41 -9.66 4.26 -4.38
C ALA A 41 -8.65 3.33 -5.01
N TRP A 42 -8.66 3.27 -6.34
CA TRP A 42 -7.69 2.52 -7.10
C TRP A 42 -6.35 3.21 -6.94
N CYS A 43 -5.27 2.45 -6.79
CA CYS A 43 -3.96 3.05 -6.55
C CYS A 43 -2.90 2.43 -7.45
N ARG A 44 -1.91 3.25 -7.81
CA ARG A 44 -0.62 2.74 -8.26
C ARG A 44 0.23 2.49 -7.02
N CYS A 45 0.34 1.23 -6.61
CA CYS A 45 1.25 0.81 -5.55
C CYS A 45 2.62 0.45 -6.15
N VAL A 46 3.69 0.96 -5.56
CA VAL A 46 5.07 0.68 -5.97
C VAL A 46 5.95 0.37 -4.76
N ALA A 47 6.92 -0.52 -4.95
CA ALA A 47 8.07 -0.65 -4.06
C ALA A 47 9.20 0.25 -4.55
N ILE A 48 9.80 1.01 -3.65
CA ILE A 48 10.99 1.82 -3.89
C ILE A 48 12.16 1.00 -3.37
N LEU A 49 13.02 0.57 -4.30
CA LEU A 49 14.22 -0.19 -4.02
C LEU A 49 15.41 0.78 -4.07
N ASP A 50 16.29 0.69 -3.07
CA ASP A 50 17.59 1.34 -3.14
C ASP A 50 18.51 0.52 -4.06
N ASN A 51 19.47 1.19 -4.71
CA ASN A 51 20.47 0.54 -5.57
C ASN A 51 21.49 -0.26 -4.76
#